data_AF-A0A150F5T1-F1
#
_entry.id   AF-A0A150F5T1-F1
#
_cell.length_a   1.000
_cell.length_b   1.000
_cell.length_c   1.000
_cell.angle_alpha   90.00
_cell.angle_beta   90.00
_cell.angle_gamma   90.00
#
_symmetry.space_group_name_H-M   'P 1'
#
loop_
_entity.id
_entity.type
_entity.pdbx_description
1 polymer ?
#
loop_
_entity_poly.entity_id
_entity_poly.type
_entity_poly.pdbx_seq_one_letter_code
_entity_poly.pdbx_strand_id
1 'polypeptide(L)'
;MNTSNSVSPEITNIWPEDEKSRDLIAILNEYGPLFIFPKNAADNRGEKVEIIERAKSISGKVLMEFTQNGTDYCIQWCRASEQEIIKVRQRELKKMEEAACN
;
A
#
# COMPACT_ATOMS: atom_id res chain seq x y z
N MET A 1 42.43 -10.85 24.20
CA MET A 1 42.24 -9.70 23.27
C MET A 1 41.43 -10.20 22.09
N ASN A 2 40.21 -9.65 21.94
CA ASN A 2 39.40 -9.38 20.73
C ASN A 2 39.58 -10.27 19.48
N THR A 3 38.55 -10.74 18.78
CA THR A 3 37.21 -10.17 18.58
C THR A 3 36.17 -11.28 18.35
N SER A 4 35.03 -11.14 19.02
CA SER A 4 33.77 -11.78 18.63
C SER A 4 33.50 -11.52 17.15
N ASN A 5 33.39 -12.57 16.35
CA ASN A 5 32.75 -12.48 15.05
C ASN A 5 31.25 -12.32 15.29
N SER A 6 30.85 -11.10 15.63
CA SER A 6 29.50 -10.62 15.44
C SER A 6 29.23 -10.70 13.95
N VAL A 7 28.55 -11.75 13.50
CA VAL A 7 27.93 -11.78 12.19
C VAL A 7 26.96 -10.60 12.19
N SER A 8 27.35 -9.52 11.53
CA SER A 8 26.47 -8.41 11.23
C SER A 8 25.19 -8.98 10.64
N PRO A 9 23.99 -8.51 11.04
CA PRO A 9 22.81 -8.82 10.27
C PRO A 9 23.09 -8.28 8.87
N GLU A 10 23.23 -9.16 7.90
CA GLU A 10 23.13 -8.78 6.50
C GLU A 10 21.79 -8.08 6.38
N ILE A 11 21.84 -6.75 6.37
CA ILE A 11 20.71 -5.93 5.99
C ILE A 11 20.55 -6.23 4.50
N THR A 12 19.71 -7.21 4.20
CA THR A 12 19.15 -7.39 2.87
C THR A 12 18.27 -6.18 2.63
N ASN A 13 18.88 -5.09 2.19
CA ASN A 13 18.20 -3.99 1.51
C ASN A 13 17.61 -4.57 0.22
N ILE A 14 16.53 -5.35 0.33
CA ILE A 14 15.74 -5.78 -0.83
C ILE A 14 14.94 -4.55 -1.23
N TRP A 15 15.63 -3.61 -1.87
CA TRP A 15 14.97 -2.71 -2.80
C TRP A 15 14.37 -3.58 -3.88
N PRO A 16 13.16 -3.28 -4.37
CA PRO A 16 12.62 -4.03 -5.48
C PRO A 16 13.63 -3.98 -6.63
N GLU A 17 14.04 -5.15 -7.09
CA GLU A 17 15.05 -5.27 -8.14
C GLU A 17 14.49 -4.84 -9.50
N ASP A 18 13.17 -4.94 -9.69
CA ASP A 18 12.47 -4.56 -10.91
C ASP A 18 11.81 -3.17 -10.83
N GLU A 19 11.78 -2.49 -11.98
CA GLU A 19 11.24 -1.14 -12.17
C GLU A 19 9.76 -1.05 -11.78
N LYS A 20 8.94 -2.05 -12.12
CA LYS A 20 7.50 -2.03 -11.89
C LYS A 20 7.16 -2.01 -10.40
N SER A 21 7.94 -2.73 -9.60
CA SER A 21 7.80 -2.75 -8.16
C SER A 21 8.17 -1.41 -7.52
N ARG A 22 9.19 -0.72 -8.05
CA ARG A 22 9.54 0.64 -7.61
C ARG A 22 8.46 1.65 -7.99
N ASP A 23 7.92 1.54 -9.19
CA ASP A 23 6.82 2.39 -9.67
C ASP A 23 5.58 2.22 -8.80
N LEU A 24 5.23 0.97 -8.45
CA LEU A 24 4.11 0.70 -7.56
C LEU A 24 4.31 1.32 -6.17
N ILE A 25 5.50 1.19 -5.59
CA ILE A 25 5.83 1.81 -4.29
C ILE A 25 5.76 3.34 -4.40
N ALA A 26 6.29 3.93 -5.47
CA ALA A 26 6.23 5.37 -5.70
C ALA A 26 4.79 5.86 -5.79
N ILE A 27 3.94 5.19 -6.57
CA ILE A 27 2.51 5.51 -6.71
C ILE A 27 1.81 5.44 -5.34
N LEU A 28 2.04 4.39 -4.56
CA LEU A 28 1.40 4.20 -3.26
C LEU A 28 1.88 5.23 -2.22
N ASN A 29 3.14 5.67 -2.29
CA ASN A 29 3.66 6.71 -1.42
C ASN A 29 3.14 8.11 -1.80
N GLU A 30 3.01 8.40 -3.10
CA GLU A 30 2.58 9.71 -3.58
C GLU A 30 1.06 9.90 -3.46
N TYR A 31 0.28 8.89 -3.83
CA TYR A 31 -1.18 8.98 -3.93
C TYR A 31 -1.92 8.28 -2.78
N GLY A 32 -1.20 7.50 -1.97
CA GLY A 32 -1.77 6.68 -0.91
C GLY A 32 -2.35 5.35 -1.44
N PRO A 33 -3.22 4.68 -0.64
CA PRO A 33 -3.81 3.40 -1.01
C PRO A 33 -4.59 3.44 -2.33
N LEU A 34 -4.43 2.41 -3.15
CA LEU A 34 -5.27 2.18 -4.32
C LEU A 34 -6.54 1.45 -3.90
N PHE A 35 -7.70 1.94 -4.34
CA PHE A 35 -8.99 1.34 -4.06
C PHE A 35 -9.57 0.69 -5.33
N ILE A 36 -10.01 -0.55 -5.19
CA ILE A 36 -10.56 -1.36 -6.28
C ILE A 36 -12.02 -1.66 -5.94
N PHE A 37 -12.93 -1.21 -6.82
CA PHE A 37 -14.36 -1.41 -6.66
C PHE A 37 -14.90 -2.34 -7.75
N PRO A 38 -15.87 -3.20 -7.43
CA PRO A 38 -16.62 -3.94 -8.42
C PRO A 38 -17.32 -2.98 -9.40
N LYS A 39 -17.42 -3.39 -10.68
CA LYS A 39 -18.20 -2.64 -11.68
C LYS A 39 -19.69 -2.61 -11.36
N ASN A 40 -20.18 -3.59 -10.60
CA ASN A 40 -21.57 -3.63 -10.17
C ASN A 40 -21.81 -2.57 -9.09
N ALA A 41 -22.60 -1.54 -9.42
CA ALA A 41 -22.93 -0.44 -8.51
C ALA A 41 -23.70 -0.88 -7.25
N ALA A 42 -24.37 -2.05 -7.29
CA ALA A 42 -25.04 -2.62 -6.12
C ALA A 42 -24.07 -3.35 -5.17
N ASP A 43 -22.83 -3.62 -5.59
CA ASP A 43 -21.82 -4.24 -4.75
C ASP A 43 -21.05 -3.16 -3.97
N ASN A 44 -21.30 -3.12 -2.67
CA ASN A 44 -20.65 -2.18 -1.75
C ASN A 44 -19.34 -2.70 -1.18
N ARG A 45 -18.79 -3.79 -1.72
CA ARG A 45 -17.45 -4.25 -1.39
C ARG A 45 -16.41 -3.36 -2.05
N GLY A 46 -15.27 -3.24 -1.40
CA GLY A 46 -14.08 -2.59 -1.93
C GLY A 46 -12.86 -3.33 -1.44
N GLU A 47 -11.85 -3.42 -2.30
CA GLU A 47 -10.53 -3.91 -1.96
C GLU A 47 -9.57 -2.72 -1.96
N LYS A 48 -8.48 -2.85 -1.20
CA LYS A 48 -7.43 -1.85 -1.19
C LYS A 48 -6.04 -2.48 -1.26
N VAL A 49 -5.14 -1.79 -1.94
CA VAL A 49 -3.71 -2.07 -1.97
C VAL A 49 -3.00 -0.94 -1.27
N GLU A 50 -2.26 -1.24 -0.21
CA GLU A 50 -1.60 -0.24 0.64
C GLU A 50 -0.24 -0.71 1.13
N ILE A 51 0.64 0.26 1.42
CA ILE A 51 1.90 0.04 2.13
C ILE A 51 1.61 0.06 3.63
N ILE A 52 2.06 -0.97 4.36
CA ILE A 52 2.03 -1.00 5.82
C ILE A 52 3.41 -1.35 6.36
N GLU A 53 3.74 -0.85 7.55
CA GLU A 53 4.90 -1.35 8.29
C GLU A 53 4.67 -2.82 8.65
N ARG A 54 5.68 -3.67 8.45
CA ARG A 54 5.59 -5.11 8.69
C ARG A 54 5.32 -5.45 10.16
N ALA A 55 5.72 -4.58 11.07
CA ALA A 55 5.43 -4.71 12.50
C ALA A 55 3.93 -4.52 12.85
N LYS A 56 3.13 -3.95 11.94
CA LYS A 56 1.67 -3.80 12.11
C LYS A 56 0.94 -5.07 11.68
N SER A 57 -0.29 -5.21 12.17
CA SER A 57 -1.15 -6.36 11.82
C SER A 57 -1.51 -6.33 10.33
N ILE A 58 -1.12 -7.36 9.61
CA ILE A 58 -1.46 -7.58 8.21
C ILE A 58 -2.90 -8.10 8.15
N SER A 59 -3.76 -7.40 7.41
CA SER A 59 -5.20 -7.67 7.32
C SER A 59 -5.61 -8.39 6.03
N GLY A 60 -4.64 -8.72 5.17
CA GLY A 60 -4.88 -9.38 3.90
C GLY A 60 -3.67 -10.12 3.34
N LYS A 61 -3.62 -10.22 2.02
CA LYS A 61 -2.56 -10.92 1.30
C LYS A 61 -1.37 -10.00 1.09
N VAL A 62 -0.17 -10.44 1.49
CA VAL A 62 1.08 -9.74 1.15
C VAL A 62 1.38 -9.94 -0.33
N LEU A 63 1.58 -8.84 -1.05
CA LEU A 63 2.00 -8.83 -2.46
C LEU A 63 3.52 -8.67 -2.59
N MET A 64 4.12 -7.91 -1.68
CA MET A 64 5.54 -7.55 -1.71
C MET A 64 6.03 -7.19 -0.31
N GLU A 65 7.29 -7.47 -0.02
CA GLU A 65 8.02 -6.98 1.16
C GLU A 65 9.20 -6.13 0.67
N PHE A 66 9.51 -5.04 1.38
CA PHE A 66 10.65 -4.19 1.06
C PHE A 66 11.12 -3.43 2.31
N THR A 67 12.38 -3.04 2.33
CA THR A 67 12.95 -2.22 3.39
C THR A 67 13.21 -0.82 2.86
N GLN A 68 12.74 0.20 3.57
CA GLN A 68 12.98 1.59 3.23
C GLN A 68 13.47 2.34 4.46
N ASN A 69 14.63 2.99 4.35
CA ASN A 69 15.24 3.77 5.44
C ASN A 69 15.42 2.97 6.75
N GLY A 70 15.70 1.66 6.65
CA GLY A 70 15.86 0.77 7.81
C GLY A 70 14.55 0.30 8.45
N THR A 71 13.40 0.64 7.88
CA THR A 71 12.09 0.13 8.30
C THR A 71 11.57 -0.88 7.30
N ASP A 72 11.09 -2.02 7.80
CA ASP A 72 10.49 -3.06 6.98
C ASP A 72 9.01 -2.76 6.71
N TYR A 73 8.64 -2.80 5.44
CA TYR A 73 7.30 -2.59 4.94
C TYR A 73 6.83 -3.80 4.14
N CYS A 74 5.51 -3.89 3.99
CA CYS A 74 4.91 -4.73 2.98
C CYS A 74 3.79 -3.99 2.24
N ILE A 75 3.60 -4.37 0.97
CA ILE A 75 2.40 -4.03 0.22
C ILE A 75 1.40 -5.15 0.48
N GLN A 76 0.25 -4.81 1.05
CA GLN A 76 -0.83 -5.77 1.24
C GLN A 76 -2.03 -5.44 0.35
N TRP A 77 -2.70 -6.49 -0.11
CA TRP A 77 -4.03 -6.45 -0.69
C TRP A 77 -5.02 -6.93 0.38
N CYS A 78 -5.92 -6.05 0.81
CA CYS A 78 -6.91 -6.38 1.82
C CYS A 78 -8.28 -5.78 1.50
N ARG A 79 -9.28 -6.13 2.31
CA ARG A 79 -10.62 -5.55 2.18
C ARG A 79 -10.61 -4.12 2.70
N ALA A 80 -11.15 -3.18 1.92
CA ALA A 80 -11.38 -1.82 2.38
C ALA A 80 -12.51 -1.81 3.43
N SER A 81 -12.34 -1.03 4.48
CA SER A 81 -13.40 -0.79 5.46
C SER A 81 -14.53 0.04 4.84
N GLU A 82 -15.75 -0.12 5.34
CA GLU A 82 -16.91 0.65 4.86
C GLU A 82 -16.67 2.16 4.96
N GLN A 83 -16.00 2.61 6.02
CA GLN A 83 -15.65 4.03 6.20
C GLN A 83 -14.69 4.53 5.11
N GLU A 84 -13.69 3.74 4.71
CA GLU A 84 -12.79 4.09 3.61
C GLU A 84 -13.55 4.16 2.28
N ILE A 85 -14.43 3.18 2.03
CA ILE A 85 -15.26 3.14 0.82
C ILE A 85 -16.12 4.41 0.72
N ILE A 86 -16.78 4.81 1.81
CA ILE A 86 -17.60 6.04 1.85
C ILE A 86 -16.75 7.26 1.54
N LYS A 87 -15.57 7.41 2.17
CA LYS A 87 -14.68 8.56 1.96
C LYS A 87 -14.20 8.66 0.51
N VAL A 88 -13.84 7.53 -0.10
CA VAL A 88 -13.40 7.51 -1.49
C VAL A 88 -14.54 7.88 -2.42
N ARG A 89 -15.73 7.29 -2.23
CA ARG A 89 -16.92 7.62 -3.05
C ARG A 89 -17.32 9.09 -2.93
N GLN A 90 -17.29 9.67 -1.72
CA GLN A 90 -17.57 11.09 -1.52
C GLN A 90 -16.57 11.99 -2.24
N ARG A 91 -15.28 11.64 -2.20
CA ARG A 91 -14.23 12.37 -2.92
C ARG A 91 -14.45 12.33 -4.43
N GLU A 92 -14.74 11.15 -4.98
CA GLU A 92 -14.94 10.99 -6.42
C GLU A 92 -16.23 11.68 -6.88
N LEU A 93 -17.32 11.61 -6.11
CA LEU A 93 -18.55 12.35 -6.39
C LEU A 93 -18.28 13.86 -6.46
N LYS A 94 -17.56 14.40 -5.48
CA LYS A 94 -17.20 15.83 -5.46
C LYS A 94 -16.39 16.26 -6.68
N LYS A 95 -15.42 15.43 -7.12
CA LYS A 95 -14.65 15.71 -8.35
C LYS A 95 -15.54 15.73 -9.59
N MET A 96 -16.50 14.82 -9.68
CA MET A 96 -17.45 14.78 -10.79
C MET A 96 -18.37 16.01 -10.81
N GLU A 97 -18.84 16.44 -9.63
CA GLU A 97 -19.64 17.66 -9.48
C GLU A 97 -18.84 18.91 -9.89
N GLU A 98 -17.58 19.02 -9.45
CA GLU A 98 -16.68 20.11 -9.83
C GLU A 98 -16.35 20.12 -11.32
N ALA A 99 -16.19 18.95 -11.95
CA ALA A 99 -15.95 18.84 -13.40
C ALA A 99 -17.19 19.14 -14.25
N ALA A 100 -18.40 18.94 -13.73
CA ALA A 100 -19.66 19.20 -14.43
C ALA A 100 -20.09 20.68 -14.35
N CYS A 101 -19.57 21.44 -13.39
CA CYS A 101 -19.87 22.87 -13.19
C CYS A 101 -18.89 23.82 -13.89
N ASN A 102 -17.81 23.31 -14.49
CA ASN A 102 -16.82 24.07 -15.27
C ASN A 102 -16.97 23.80 -16.77
#